data_AF-K6DB27-F1
#
_entry.id   AF-K6DB27-F1
#
_cell.length_a   1.000
_cell.length_b   1.000
_cell.length_c   1.000
_cell.angle_alpha   90.00
_cell.angle_beta   90.00
_cell.angle_gamma   90.00
#
_symmetry.space_group_name_H-M   'P 1'
#
loop_
_entity.id
_entity.type
_entity.pdbx_description
1 polymer ?
#
loop_
_entity_poly.entity_id
_entity_poly.type
_entity_poly.pdbx_seq_one_letter_code
_entity_poly.pdbx_strand_id
1 'polypeptide(L)'
;WIYYQRDIVDRPGPLLNIFGDNNQIIYVTKGARNGNFSALITKYLPTEVMLGASGAGFVRYINDGTLFNVSDFQSNIKSNFGLNEEEMFSYVYAVLNSRDYKKLYANDLQKNLPRIPLLKHKEKYVQIGKKLAELHLHYEEQPIWDGVEVDISKPDYRVKKMKHPKKGVLDTIIYNDSITIKNIPERAYDYVVNG
;
A
#
# COMPACT_ATOMS: atom_id res chain seq x y z
N TRP A 1 -10.32 -3.42 -13.93
CA TRP A 1 -11.15 -4.64 -13.83
C TRP A 1 -10.34 -5.83 -14.30
N ILE A 2 -10.43 -6.95 -13.59
CA ILE A 2 -9.74 -8.20 -13.93
C ILE A 2 -10.79 -9.31 -14.02
N TYR A 3 -10.68 -10.17 -15.03
CA TYR A 3 -11.43 -11.41 -15.09
C TYR A 3 -10.58 -12.52 -14.46
N TYR A 4 -10.78 -12.76 -13.17
CA TYR A 4 -9.90 -13.61 -12.37
C TYR A 4 -10.49 -15.01 -12.21
N GLN A 5 -10.22 -15.88 -13.18
CA GLN A 5 -10.65 -17.29 -13.19
C GLN A 5 -9.46 -18.22 -13.43
N ARG A 6 -9.51 -19.42 -12.83
CA ARG A 6 -8.44 -20.42 -12.90
C ARG A 6 -8.14 -20.88 -14.33
N ASP A 7 -9.14 -20.87 -15.20
CA ASP A 7 -9.01 -21.38 -16.56
C ASP A 7 -8.34 -20.39 -17.51
N ILE A 8 -8.19 -19.13 -17.10
CA ILE A 8 -7.66 -18.04 -17.94
C ILE A 8 -6.40 -17.41 -17.33
N VAL A 9 -6.24 -17.47 -16.02
CA VAL A 9 -5.07 -16.92 -15.33
C VAL A 9 -3.99 -17.99 -15.17
N ASP A 10 -2.81 -17.74 -15.73
CA ASP A 10 -1.65 -18.65 -15.70
C ASP A 10 -1.27 -19.07 -14.26
N ARG A 11 -1.28 -18.11 -13.33
CA ARG A 11 -0.96 -18.32 -11.91
C ARG A 11 -2.04 -17.72 -11.03
N PRO A 12 -3.18 -18.41 -10.84
CA PRO A 12 -4.26 -17.88 -10.04
C PRO A 12 -3.84 -17.78 -8.56
N GLY A 13 -2.90 -18.61 -8.09
CA GLY A 13 -2.45 -18.58 -6.70
C GLY A 13 -3.57 -18.82 -5.68
N PRO A 14 -3.27 -18.68 -4.38
CA PRO A 14 -4.26 -18.94 -3.33
C PRO A 14 -5.25 -17.78 -3.13
N LEU A 15 -4.90 -16.56 -3.57
CA LEU A 15 -5.70 -15.33 -3.34
C LEU A 15 -7.13 -15.43 -3.86
N LEU A 16 -7.35 -16.14 -4.97
CA LEU A 16 -8.70 -16.39 -5.50
C LEU A 16 -9.63 -17.05 -4.47
N ASN A 17 -9.11 -17.94 -3.64
CA ASN A 17 -9.90 -18.67 -2.66
C ASN A 17 -9.94 -17.98 -1.29
N ILE A 18 -8.87 -17.28 -0.90
CA ILE A 18 -8.71 -16.76 0.47
C ILE A 18 -9.12 -15.30 0.62
N PHE A 19 -9.13 -14.50 -0.45
CA PHE A 19 -9.37 -13.05 -0.34
C PHE A 19 -10.85 -12.76 -0.12
N GLY A 20 -11.76 -13.38 -0.88
CA GLY A 20 -13.21 -13.17 -0.77
C GLY A 20 -13.68 -11.76 -1.15
N ASP A 21 -14.97 -11.48 -0.91
CA ASP A 21 -15.61 -10.20 -1.21
C ASP A 21 -15.55 -9.31 0.06
N ASN A 22 -14.83 -8.18 0.00
CA ASN A 22 -14.59 -7.23 1.10
C ASN A 22 -13.48 -7.63 2.08
N ASN A 23 -12.24 -7.64 1.61
CA ASN A 23 -11.07 -7.87 2.43
C ASN A 23 -9.99 -6.82 2.17
N GLN A 24 -8.96 -6.81 3.00
CA GLN A 24 -7.83 -5.91 2.90
C GLN A 24 -6.55 -6.74 2.85
N ILE A 25 -5.57 -6.26 2.09
CA ILE A 25 -4.28 -6.90 1.96
C ILE A 25 -3.16 -5.87 2.02
N ILE A 26 -2.16 -6.13 2.85
CA ILE A 26 -0.90 -5.38 2.81
C ILE A 26 -0.01 -6.07 1.78
N TYR A 27 0.26 -5.39 0.68
CA TYR A 27 1.13 -5.87 -0.37
C TYR A 27 2.54 -5.27 -0.20
N VAL A 28 3.56 -6.11 -0.27
CA VAL A 28 4.96 -5.70 -0.11
C VAL A 28 5.81 -6.12 -1.29
N THR A 29 6.84 -5.35 -1.58
CA THR A 29 7.90 -5.73 -2.53
C THR A 29 8.60 -7.02 -2.07
N LYS A 30 8.80 -7.98 -2.98
CA LYS A 30 9.54 -9.23 -2.70
C LYS A 30 10.77 -9.30 -3.60
N GLY A 31 11.96 -9.43 -3.01
CA GLY A 31 13.18 -9.63 -3.80
C GLY A 31 13.57 -8.39 -4.61
N ALA A 32 13.47 -7.20 -4.02
CA ALA A 32 13.77 -5.93 -4.70
C ALA A 32 15.27 -5.83 -5.04
N ARG A 33 15.69 -6.46 -6.15
CA ARG A 33 17.10 -6.50 -6.57
C ARG A 33 17.71 -5.09 -6.74
N ASN A 34 16.90 -4.10 -7.12
CA ASN A 34 17.33 -2.73 -7.42
C ASN A 34 16.38 -1.64 -6.86
N GLY A 35 15.39 -1.99 -6.02
CA GLY A 35 14.33 -1.08 -5.55
C GLY A 35 14.28 -0.96 -4.02
N ASN A 36 13.67 0.11 -3.52
CA ASN A 36 13.46 0.30 -2.09
C ASN A 36 12.28 -0.56 -1.60
N PHE A 37 12.39 -1.10 -0.37
CA PHE A 37 11.29 -1.82 0.23
C PHE A 37 10.05 -0.93 0.39
N SER A 38 8.91 -1.40 -0.09
CA SER A 38 7.65 -0.68 -0.02
C SER A 38 6.51 -1.59 0.39
N ALA A 39 5.53 -1.01 1.08
CA ALA A 39 4.34 -1.69 1.57
C ALA A 39 3.11 -0.80 1.34
N LEU A 40 2.11 -1.30 0.63
CA LEU A 40 0.87 -0.59 0.34
C LEU A 40 -0.32 -1.48 0.68
N ILE A 41 -1.30 -0.93 1.39
CA ILE A 41 -2.56 -1.60 1.65
C ILE A 41 -3.53 -1.37 0.49
N THR A 42 -4.35 -2.36 0.16
CA THR A 42 -5.44 -2.22 -0.81
C THR A 42 -6.64 -3.08 -0.41
N LYS A 43 -7.83 -2.68 -0.89
CA LYS A 43 -9.08 -3.44 -0.82
C LYS A 43 -9.34 -4.27 -2.09
N TYR A 44 -8.48 -4.15 -3.09
CA TYR A 44 -8.57 -4.86 -4.36
C TYR A 44 -7.55 -5.98 -4.46
N LEU A 45 -7.82 -6.97 -5.31
CA LEU A 45 -6.87 -8.03 -5.62
C LEU A 45 -5.60 -7.43 -6.25
N PRO A 46 -4.42 -7.57 -5.62
CA PRO A 46 -3.19 -7.05 -6.17
C PRO A 46 -2.71 -7.95 -7.31
N THR A 47 -2.15 -7.34 -8.35
CA THR A 47 -1.39 -8.07 -9.37
C THR A 47 0.00 -8.42 -8.83
N GLU A 48 0.63 -9.46 -9.36
CA GLU A 48 1.99 -9.88 -8.95
C GLU A 48 3.02 -8.75 -9.08
N VAL A 49 2.79 -7.83 -10.02
CA VAL A 49 3.68 -6.72 -10.37
C VAL A 49 3.26 -5.38 -9.78
N MET A 50 2.29 -5.35 -8.85
CA MET A 50 1.76 -4.11 -8.26
C MET A 50 2.86 -3.22 -7.68
N LEU A 51 3.90 -3.82 -7.07
CA LEU A 51 5.06 -3.12 -6.52
C LEU A 51 6.35 -3.60 -7.18
N GLY A 52 6.40 -3.52 -8.52
CA GLY A 52 7.61 -3.85 -9.29
C GLY A 52 7.57 -5.25 -9.89
N ALA A 53 8.66 -6.00 -9.78
CA ALA A 53 8.78 -7.29 -10.47
C ALA A 53 7.99 -8.43 -9.79
N SER A 54 7.91 -8.43 -8.47
CA SER A 54 7.19 -9.43 -7.69
C SER A 54 6.90 -8.90 -6.28
N GLY A 55 5.85 -9.41 -5.66
CA GLY A 55 5.48 -9.05 -4.30
C GLY A 55 4.84 -10.19 -3.51
N ALA A 56 4.53 -9.88 -2.26
CA ALA A 56 3.81 -10.77 -1.36
C ALA A 56 2.69 -10.00 -0.66
N GLY A 57 1.55 -10.67 -0.47
CA GLY A 57 0.40 -10.10 0.19
C GLY A 57 0.12 -10.76 1.53
N PHE A 58 -0.18 -9.94 2.54
CA PHE A 58 -0.64 -10.37 3.86
C PHE A 58 -2.12 -9.98 3.99
N VAL A 59 -3.01 -10.95 3.89
CA VAL A 59 -4.46 -10.73 3.97
C VAL A 59 -4.89 -10.47 5.41
N ARG A 60 -5.91 -9.62 5.59
CA ARG A 60 -6.49 -9.34 6.90
C ARG A 60 -7.29 -10.53 7.42
N TYR A 61 -8.10 -11.14 6.54
CA TYR A 61 -8.88 -12.35 6.84
C TYR A 61 -8.59 -13.45 5.83
N ILE A 62 -8.61 -14.72 6.28
CA ILE A 62 -8.53 -15.89 5.40
C ILE A 62 -9.95 -16.45 5.24
N ASN A 63 -10.53 -16.28 4.06
CA ASN A 63 -11.89 -16.73 3.74
C ASN A 63 -11.90 -18.15 3.14
N ASP A 64 -11.11 -19.08 3.67
CA ASP A 64 -10.96 -20.43 3.11
C ASP A 64 -12.00 -21.45 3.63
N GLY A 65 -12.93 -21.02 4.49
CA GLY A 65 -13.96 -21.87 5.07
C GLY A 65 -13.45 -22.91 6.07
N THR A 66 -12.15 -22.90 6.42
CA THR A 66 -11.58 -23.82 7.40
C THR A 66 -11.73 -23.26 8.83
N LEU A 67 -12.46 -23.99 9.67
CA LEU A 67 -12.82 -23.55 11.03
C LEU A 67 -11.61 -23.43 11.99
N PHE A 68 -10.46 -24.02 11.63
CA PHE A 68 -9.35 -24.29 12.56
C PHE A 68 -8.09 -23.43 12.33
N ASN A 69 -7.98 -22.66 11.24
CA ASN A 69 -6.75 -21.89 10.96
C ASN A 69 -6.66 -20.56 11.72
N VAL A 70 -7.78 -20.04 12.23
CA VAL A 70 -7.84 -18.71 12.85
C VAL A 70 -7.43 -18.74 14.33
N SER A 71 -7.75 -19.81 15.07
CA SER A 71 -7.55 -19.88 16.52
C SER A 71 -6.08 -19.84 16.95
N ASP A 72 -5.19 -20.51 16.20
CA ASP A 72 -3.76 -20.58 16.54
C ASP A 72 -3.04 -19.29 16.19
N PHE A 73 -3.48 -18.59 15.14
CA PHE A 73 -2.95 -17.27 14.80
C PHE A 73 -3.36 -16.23 15.86
N GLN A 74 -4.63 -16.23 16.26
CA GLN A 74 -5.14 -15.36 17.31
C GLN A 74 -4.43 -15.56 18.64
N SER A 75 -4.24 -16.82 19.05
CA SER A 75 -3.56 -17.15 20.30
C SER A 75 -2.10 -16.68 20.29
N ASN A 76 -1.41 -16.83 19.16
CA ASN A 76 -0.03 -16.36 18.98
C ASN A 76 0.10 -14.83 18.97
N ILE A 77 -0.83 -14.10 18.34
CA ILE A 77 -0.84 -12.63 18.40
C ILE A 77 -1.05 -12.19 19.85
N LYS A 78 -2.04 -12.77 20.53
CA LYS A 78 -2.38 -12.38 21.90
C LYS A 78 -1.25 -12.70 22.88
N SER A 79 -0.59 -13.85 22.74
CA SER A 79 0.50 -14.25 23.64
C SER A 79 1.78 -13.44 23.43
N ASN A 80 2.16 -13.18 22.18
CA ASN A 80 3.43 -12.49 21.87
C ASN A 80 3.31 -10.96 21.83
N PHE A 81 2.20 -10.45 21.28
CA PHE A 81 1.99 -9.01 21.10
C PHE A 81 0.98 -8.42 22.06
N GLY A 82 0.05 -9.22 22.61
CA GLY A 82 -1.03 -8.70 23.45
C GLY A 82 -1.98 -7.77 22.69
N LEU A 83 -2.12 -7.99 21.38
CA LEU A 83 -3.02 -7.25 20.48
C LEU A 83 -4.13 -8.19 19.99
N ASN A 84 -5.24 -7.62 19.52
CA ASN A 84 -6.18 -8.38 18.69
C ASN A 84 -5.76 -8.37 17.20
N GLU A 85 -6.47 -9.09 16.34
CA GLU A 85 -6.13 -9.22 14.91
C GLU A 85 -6.12 -7.89 14.16
N GLU A 86 -7.13 -7.04 14.39
CA GLU A 86 -7.24 -5.75 13.69
C GLU A 86 -6.14 -4.78 14.11
N GLU A 87 -5.82 -4.79 15.40
CA GLU A 87 -4.70 -4.05 15.96
C GLU A 87 -3.38 -4.57 15.39
N MET A 88 -3.21 -5.89 15.30
CA MET A 88 -2.01 -6.49 14.72
C MET A 88 -1.84 -6.10 13.26
N PHE A 89 -2.90 -6.18 12.45
CA PHE A 89 -2.86 -5.80 11.04
C PHE A 89 -2.44 -4.32 10.87
N SER A 90 -3.01 -3.44 11.70
CA SER A 90 -2.64 -2.02 11.74
C SER A 90 -1.19 -1.81 12.20
N TYR A 91 -0.77 -2.53 13.24
CA TYR A 91 0.58 -2.49 13.78
C TYR A 91 1.63 -2.90 12.74
N VAL A 92 1.41 -4.02 12.05
CA VAL A 92 2.27 -4.47 10.93
C VAL A 92 2.38 -3.36 9.89
N TYR A 93 1.26 -2.78 9.48
CA TYR A 93 1.28 -1.74 8.45
C TYR A 93 2.09 -0.50 8.86
N ALA A 94 2.01 -0.09 10.12
CA ALA A 94 2.80 1.01 10.66
C ALA A 94 4.30 0.68 10.70
N VAL A 95 4.67 -0.53 11.15
CA VAL A 95 6.07 -0.96 11.22
C VAL A 95 6.68 -1.01 9.82
N LEU A 96 5.98 -1.59 8.85
CA LEU A 96 6.45 -1.69 7.47
C LEU A 96 6.64 -0.33 6.79
N ASN A 97 5.93 0.71 7.27
CA ASN A 97 6.07 2.09 6.80
C ASN A 97 7.01 2.96 7.65
N SER A 98 7.58 2.42 8.73
CA SER A 98 8.57 3.13 9.54
C SER A 98 9.89 3.32 8.79
N ARG A 99 10.37 4.57 8.73
CA ARG A 99 11.66 4.90 8.11
C ARG A 99 12.82 4.18 8.80
N ASP A 100 12.79 4.11 10.12
CA ASP A 100 13.84 3.46 10.91
C ASP A 100 13.86 1.95 10.67
N TYR A 101 12.68 1.33 10.58
CA TYR A 101 12.57 -0.10 10.28
C TYR A 101 13.12 -0.41 8.88
N LYS A 102 12.69 0.34 7.86
CA LYS A 102 13.19 0.18 6.49
C LYS A 102 14.71 0.34 6.40
N LYS A 103 15.26 1.33 7.12
CA LYS A 103 16.71 1.60 7.13
C LYS A 103 17.49 0.50 7.85
N LEU A 104 17.03 0.06 9.03
CA LEU A 104 17.72 -0.93 9.84
C LEU A 104 17.76 -2.31 9.16
N TYR A 105 16.67 -2.70 8.50
CA TYR A 105 16.52 -4.02 7.88
C TYR A 105 16.63 -4.00 6.34
N ALA A 106 17.20 -2.95 5.76
CA ALA A 106 17.25 -2.78 4.30
C ALA A 106 17.78 -4.01 3.54
N ASN A 107 18.88 -4.59 4.03
CA ASN A 107 19.51 -5.77 3.42
C ASN A 107 18.63 -7.03 3.50
N ASP A 108 17.91 -7.21 4.61
CA ASP A 108 17.02 -8.35 4.80
C ASP A 108 15.75 -8.20 3.97
N LEU A 109 15.17 -6.99 3.96
CA LEU A 109 13.96 -6.67 3.19
C LEU A 109 14.15 -6.77 1.68
N GLN A 110 15.38 -6.62 1.19
CA GLN A 110 15.71 -6.87 -0.21
C GLN A 110 15.71 -8.36 -0.58
N LYS A 111 15.98 -9.26 0.37
CA LYS A 111 16.21 -10.68 0.10
C LYS A 111 15.08 -11.58 0.59
N ASN A 112 14.41 -11.18 1.66
CA ASN A 112 13.48 -12.01 2.41
C ASN A 112 12.16 -11.28 2.67
N LEU A 113 11.14 -12.04 3.08
CA LEU A 113 9.90 -11.46 3.60
C LEU A 113 10.19 -10.69 4.90
N PRO A 114 9.46 -9.59 5.15
CA PRO A 114 9.63 -8.80 6.36
C PRO A 114 9.32 -9.64 7.61
N ARG A 115 10.11 -9.43 8.66
CA ARG A 115 9.88 -9.99 10.00
C ARG A 115 9.53 -8.86 10.94
N ILE A 116 8.42 -8.99 11.64
CA ILE A 116 7.87 -7.89 12.43
C ILE A 116 8.35 -8.01 13.89
N PRO A 117 9.16 -7.06 14.40
CA PRO A 117 9.58 -7.06 15.79
C PRO A 117 8.45 -6.62 16.72
N LEU A 118 8.54 -7.00 17.99
CA LEU A 118 7.74 -6.43 19.08
C LEU A 118 8.40 -5.13 19.55
N LEU A 119 7.77 -3.99 19.24
CA LEU A 119 8.29 -2.67 19.59
C LEU A 119 7.67 -2.15 20.89
N LYS A 120 8.41 -1.27 21.58
CA LYS A 120 7.88 -0.52 22.72
C LYS A 120 6.76 0.41 22.23
N HIS A 121 5.76 0.66 23.08
CA HIS A 121 4.60 1.52 22.77
C HIS A 121 3.83 1.09 21.51
N LYS A 122 3.64 -0.22 21.33
CA LYS A 122 2.92 -0.82 20.19
C LYS A 122 1.55 -0.17 19.92
N GLU A 123 0.87 0.33 20.95
CA GLU A 123 -0.42 1.02 20.85
C GLU A 123 -0.33 2.28 19.98
N LYS A 124 0.80 3.00 20.01
CA LYS A 124 1.05 4.15 19.12
C LYS A 124 1.20 3.72 17.67
N TYR A 125 1.90 2.62 17.43
CA TYR A 125 2.02 2.04 16.08
C TYR A 125 0.66 1.59 15.55
N VAL A 126 -0.18 0.96 16.38
CA VAL A 126 -1.56 0.62 16.02
C VAL A 126 -2.34 1.87 15.58
N GLN A 127 -2.29 2.95 16.36
CA GLN A 127 -2.99 4.20 16.04
C GLN A 127 -2.52 4.82 14.72
N ILE A 128 -1.20 4.89 14.50
CA ILE A 128 -0.62 5.41 13.26
C ILE A 128 -0.98 4.51 12.07
N GLY A 129 -0.92 3.19 12.27
CA GLY A 129 -1.25 2.19 11.26
C GLY A 129 -2.70 2.29 10.80
N LYS A 130 -3.65 2.47 11.73
CA LYS A 130 -5.06 2.71 11.41
C LYS A 130 -5.24 3.97 10.57
N LYS A 131 -4.59 5.09 10.95
CA LYS A 131 -4.66 6.36 10.19
C LYS A 131 -4.05 6.24 8.78
N LEU A 132 -2.90 5.59 8.66
CA LEU A 132 -2.25 5.36 7.36
C LEU A 132 -3.06 4.42 6.47
N ALA A 133 -3.62 3.35 7.06
CA ALA A 133 -4.47 2.42 6.32
C ALA A 133 -5.72 3.11 5.81
N GLU A 134 -6.38 3.90 6.65
CA GLU A 134 -7.56 4.68 6.27
C GLU A 134 -7.26 5.63 5.12
N LEU A 135 -6.16 6.39 5.24
CA LEU A 135 -5.71 7.32 4.19
C LEU A 135 -5.45 6.59 2.85
N HIS A 136 -4.75 5.46 2.89
CA HIS A 136 -4.36 4.74 1.68
C HIS A 136 -5.49 3.89 1.08
N LEU A 137 -6.52 3.54 1.84
CA LEU A 137 -7.72 2.87 1.31
C LEU A 137 -8.71 3.84 0.67
N HIS A 138 -8.65 5.12 1.04
CA HIS A 138 -9.50 6.20 0.55
C HIS A 138 -8.69 7.22 -0.28
N TYR A 139 -7.63 6.77 -0.95
CA TYR A 139 -6.72 7.64 -1.71
C TYR A 139 -7.41 8.40 -2.86
N GLU A 140 -8.56 7.91 -3.35
CA GLU A 140 -9.32 8.52 -4.44
C GLU A 140 -10.15 9.73 -3.99
N GLU A 141 -10.51 9.78 -2.71
CA GLU A 141 -11.42 10.78 -2.14
C GLU A 141 -10.72 11.49 -0.97
N GLN A 142 -9.84 12.43 -1.30
CA GLN A 142 -9.13 13.26 -0.31
C GLN A 142 -9.38 14.75 -0.59
N PRO A 143 -9.42 15.59 0.46
CA PRO A 143 -9.51 17.03 0.26
C PRO A 143 -8.29 17.55 -0.51
N ILE A 144 -8.51 18.58 -1.33
CA ILE A 144 -7.41 19.30 -1.98
C ILE A 144 -6.47 19.90 -0.93
N TRP A 145 -5.16 19.84 -1.19
CA TRP A 145 -4.16 20.38 -0.29
C TRP A 145 -4.14 21.91 -0.32
N ASP A 146 -3.92 22.53 0.84
CA ASP A 146 -3.86 23.97 0.97
C ASP A 146 -2.80 24.59 0.06
N GLY A 147 -3.20 25.59 -0.72
CA GLY A 147 -2.34 26.33 -1.64
C GLY A 147 -2.20 25.72 -3.03
N VAL A 148 -2.73 24.51 -3.28
CA VAL A 148 -2.79 23.95 -4.63
C VAL A 148 -3.86 24.66 -5.45
N GLU A 149 -3.49 25.09 -6.65
CA GLU A 149 -4.38 25.80 -7.57
C GLU A 149 -4.67 24.94 -8.81
N VAL A 150 -5.92 24.96 -9.27
CA VAL A 150 -6.36 24.23 -10.45
C VAL A 150 -6.93 25.21 -11.47
N ASP A 151 -6.16 25.44 -12.53
CA ASP A 151 -6.56 26.31 -13.63
C ASP A 151 -7.30 25.50 -14.69
N ILE A 152 -8.57 25.84 -14.91
CA ILE A 152 -9.44 25.19 -15.92
C ILE A 152 -9.87 26.24 -16.93
N SER A 153 -9.30 26.19 -18.13
CA SER A 153 -9.70 27.07 -19.24
C SER A 153 -10.96 26.58 -19.95
N LYS A 154 -11.16 25.25 -20.01
CA LYS A 154 -12.33 24.58 -20.59
C LYS A 154 -12.65 23.32 -19.78
N PRO A 155 -13.92 22.94 -19.65
CA PRO A 155 -14.35 21.74 -18.91
C PRO A 155 -14.10 20.46 -19.71
N ASP A 156 -12.87 20.26 -20.19
CA ASP A 156 -12.42 19.03 -20.84
C ASP A 156 -11.48 18.27 -19.90
N TYR A 157 -11.95 17.14 -19.38
CA TYR A 157 -11.24 16.29 -18.43
C TYR A 157 -10.60 15.06 -19.09
N ARG A 158 -10.52 15.01 -20.43
CA ARG A 158 -9.85 13.90 -21.11
C ARG A 158 -8.33 14.04 -20.99
N VAL A 159 -7.67 12.98 -20.55
CA VAL A 159 -6.21 12.92 -20.43
C VAL A 159 -5.60 12.15 -21.60
N LYS A 160 -4.57 12.73 -22.23
CA LYS A 160 -3.72 12.01 -23.20
C LYS A 160 -2.42 11.54 -22.54
N LYS A 161 -1.68 12.48 -21.95
CA LYS A 161 -0.46 12.22 -21.18
C LYS A 161 -0.18 13.42 -20.29
N MET A 162 -0.18 13.18 -18.98
CA MET A 162 0.22 14.19 -18.00
C MET A 162 1.74 14.41 -18.06
N LYS A 163 2.18 15.64 -17.81
CA LYS A 163 3.61 15.98 -17.83
C LYS A 163 3.91 17.19 -16.96
N HIS A 164 5.15 17.28 -16.52
CA HIS A 164 5.70 18.54 -16.05
C HIS A 164 5.96 19.49 -17.22
N PRO A 165 5.92 20.81 -17.01
CA PRO A 165 6.23 21.77 -18.06
C PRO A 165 7.67 21.60 -18.57
N LYS A 166 8.61 21.31 -17.67
CA LYS A 166 10.02 21.02 -17.96
C LYS A 166 10.56 20.01 -16.95
N LYS A 167 11.69 19.38 -17.27
CA LYS A 167 12.38 18.45 -16.35
C LYS A 167 12.81 19.20 -15.09
N GLY A 168 12.50 18.66 -13.91
CA GLY A 168 12.86 19.22 -12.60
C GLY A 168 11.87 20.20 -11.99
N VAL A 169 10.80 20.57 -12.71
CA VAL A 169 9.72 21.41 -12.19
C VAL A 169 8.64 20.50 -11.61
N LEU A 170 8.52 20.44 -10.28
CA LEU A 170 7.64 19.49 -9.57
C LEU A 170 6.37 20.15 -9.00
N ASP A 171 6.37 21.47 -8.87
CA ASP A 171 5.26 22.27 -8.35
C ASP A 171 4.08 22.37 -9.34
N THR A 172 4.30 22.04 -10.61
CA THR A 172 3.33 22.18 -11.68
C THR A 172 3.16 20.89 -12.48
N ILE A 173 1.90 20.48 -12.70
CA ILE A 173 1.50 19.37 -13.56
C ILE A 173 0.53 19.86 -14.63
N ILE A 174 0.87 19.60 -15.90
CA ILE A 174 -0.02 19.80 -17.04
C ILE A 174 -0.88 18.54 -17.17
N TYR A 175 -2.18 18.66 -16.89
CA TYR A 175 -3.13 17.56 -17.00
C TYR A 175 -3.49 17.29 -18.47
N ASN A 176 -3.87 18.34 -19.20
CA ASN A 176 -4.11 18.36 -20.64
C ASN A 176 -3.99 19.81 -21.17
N ASP A 177 -4.45 20.06 -22.40
CA ASP A 177 -4.39 21.40 -23.02
C ASP A 177 -5.35 22.42 -22.37
N SER A 178 -6.29 21.95 -21.56
CA SER A 178 -7.33 22.76 -20.92
C SER A 178 -7.10 23.00 -19.42
N ILE A 179 -6.39 22.08 -18.74
CA ILE A 179 -6.28 22.01 -17.28
C ILE A 179 -4.80 21.93 -16.85
N THR A 180 -4.42 22.79 -15.90
CA THR A 180 -3.09 22.79 -15.27
C THR A 180 -3.22 22.88 -13.75
N ILE A 181 -2.41 22.12 -13.02
CA ILE A 181 -2.35 22.12 -11.55
C ILE A 181 -1.03 22.77 -11.13
N LYS A 182 -1.09 23.73 -10.21
CA LYS A 182 0.06 24.54 -9.77
C LYS A 182 0.22 24.52 -8.25
N ASN A 183 1.37 25.00 -7.78
CA ASN A 183 1.72 25.15 -6.37
C ASN A 183 1.66 23.83 -5.57
N ILE A 184 1.96 22.71 -6.22
CA ILE A 184 2.07 21.40 -5.56
C ILE A 184 3.30 21.43 -4.64
N PRO A 185 3.18 21.10 -3.34
CA PRO A 185 4.33 21.06 -2.45
C PRO A 185 5.34 20.00 -2.91
N GLU A 186 6.60 20.39 -3.16
CA GLU A 186 7.64 19.44 -3.61
C GLU A 186 7.84 18.28 -2.64
N ARG A 187 7.63 18.51 -1.34
CA ARG A 187 7.68 17.47 -0.29
C ARG A 187 6.71 16.32 -0.55
N ALA A 188 5.64 16.50 -1.33
CA ALA A 188 4.72 15.42 -1.69
C ALA A 188 5.46 14.27 -2.41
N TYR A 189 6.52 14.60 -3.16
CA TYR A 189 7.34 13.62 -3.89
C TYR A 189 8.26 12.79 -2.98
N ASP A 190 8.43 13.14 -1.70
CA ASP A 190 9.17 12.34 -0.73
C ASP A 190 8.45 11.02 -0.40
N TYR A 191 7.14 10.95 -0.63
CA TYR A 191 6.38 9.72 -0.44
C TYR A 191 6.56 8.80 -1.65
N VAL A 192 7.50 7.87 -1.51
CA VAL A 192 7.83 6.89 -2.54
C VAL A 192 7.24 5.53 -2.18
N VAL A 193 6.52 4.95 -3.14
CA VAL A 193 6.07 3.56 -3.13
C VAL A 193 6.69 2.87 -4.34
N ASN A 194 7.36 1.74 -4.08
CA ASN A 194 8.23 1.02 -5.00
C ASN A 194 9.61 1.70 -5.19
N GLY A 195 9.90 2.25 -6.37
CA GLY A 195 11.21 2.84 -6.71
C GLY A 195 11.08 3.91 -7.77
#